data_AF-A0A7C4F9R3-F1
#
_entry.id   AF-A0A7C4F9R3-F1
#
_cell.length_a   1.000
_cell.length_b   1.000
_cell.length_c   1.000
_cell.angle_alpha   90.00
_cell.angle_beta   90.00
_cell.angle_gamma   90.00
#
_symmetry.space_group_name_H-M   'P 1'
#
loop_
_entity.id
_entity.type
_entity.pdbx_description
1 polymer ?
#
loop_
_entity_poly.entity_id
_entity_poly.type
_entity_poly.pdbx_seq_one_letter_code
_entity_poly.pdbx_strand_id
1 'polypeptide(L)'
;MPLPIEVLRQRLYNEILTCKKELRHIISVSDSSLSNFPIEIDLTFVKTPGPFLWEGKVTTRYTHKVKIIITAQYPYQKPIVRWLSPIFHPNIMPSHEGGYVCTKLFDTWTPQATLLMFIKGLETLLSNPNPGNPLGSEACQKAAEYFEKHPYKPPVIVEKTKTEHAPKIVGGAEDGEGKA
;
A
#
# COMPACT_ATOMS: atom_id res chain seq x y z
N MET A 1 -0.15 -24.10 -14.29
CA MET A 1 -0.36 -25.02 -13.15
C MET A 1 -0.11 -24.23 -11.87
N PRO A 2 -0.97 -24.29 -10.84
CA PRO A 2 -0.71 -23.62 -9.56
C PRO A 2 0.56 -24.19 -8.90
N LEU A 3 1.17 -23.43 -8.00
CA LEU A 3 2.28 -23.94 -7.18
C LEU A 3 1.77 -25.00 -6.19
N PRO A 4 2.61 -25.95 -5.77
CA PRO A 4 2.30 -26.79 -4.62
C PRO A 4 1.96 -25.93 -3.39
N ILE A 5 0.94 -26.32 -2.64
CA ILE A 5 0.37 -25.51 -1.55
C ILE A 5 1.40 -25.09 -0.50
N GLU A 6 2.34 -25.98 -0.15
CA GLU A 6 3.39 -25.69 0.83
C GLU A 6 4.38 -24.63 0.32
N VAL A 7 4.73 -24.68 -0.96
CA VAL A 7 5.62 -23.71 -1.61
C VAL A 7 4.92 -22.35 -1.70
N LEU A 8 3.65 -22.33 -2.08
CA LEU A 8 2.85 -21.11 -2.12
C LEU A 8 2.71 -20.49 -0.73
N ARG A 9 2.40 -21.30 0.29
CA ARG A 9 2.30 -20.85 1.68
C ARG A 9 3.60 -20.24 2.17
N GLN A 10 4.73 -20.90 1.95
CA GLN A 10 6.04 -20.39 2.36
C GLN A 10 6.39 -19.07 1.66
N ARG A 11 6.07 -18.96 0.37
CA ARG A 11 6.24 -17.74 -0.40
C ARG A 11 5.41 -16.59 0.17
N LEU A 12 4.12 -16.80 0.41
CA LEU A 12 3.23 -15.77 0.96
C LEU A 12 3.67 -15.35 2.35
N TYR A 13 4.07 -16.29 3.21
CA TYR A 13 4.60 -15.98 4.53
C TYR A 13 5.81 -15.04 4.44
N ASN A 14 6.79 -15.37 3.61
CA ASN A 14 7.99 -14.55 3.42
C ASN A 14 7.65 -13.16 2.87
N GLU A 15 6.78 -13.08 1.85
CA GLU A 15 6.39 -11.81 1.24
C GLU A 15 5.60 -10.92 2.20
N ILE A 16 4.70 -11.48 3.02
CA ILE A 16 3.95 -10.73 4.04
C ILE A 16 4.91 -10.19 5.11
N LEU A 17 5.88 -10.98 5.55
CA LEU A 17 6.92 -10.51 6.47
C LEU A 17 7.74 -9.37 5.86
N THR A 18 8.16 -9.49 4.60
CA THR A 18 8.84 -8.42 3.88
C THR A 18 7.96 -7.17 3.82
N CYS A 19 6.68 -7.29 3.49
CA CYS A 19 5.78 -6.14 3.44
C CYS A 19 5.65 -5.46 4.82
N LYS A 20 5.52 -6.22 5.90
CA LYS A 20 5.45 -5.67 7.27
C LYS A 20 6.73 -4.97 7.72
N LYS A 21 7.89 -5.41 7.21
CA LYS A 21 9.19 -4.82 7.50
C LYS A 21 9.45 -3.55 6.69
N GLU A 22 9.15 -3.60 5.39
CA GLU A 22 9.56 -2.57 4.42
C GLU A 22 8.50 -1.47 4.23
N LEU A 23 7.24 -1.72 4.56
CA LEU A 23 6.15 -0.75 4.40
C LEU A 23 5.77 -0.14 5.75
N ARG A 24 5.44 1.16 5.73
CA ARG A 24 4.87 1.87 6.89
C ARG A 24 3.42 1.47 7.20
N HIS A 25 2.81 0.61 6.39
CA HIS A 25 1.39 0.31 6.40
C HIS A 25 1.00 -0.77 7.40
N ILE A 26 -0.26 -0.76 7.82
CA ILE A 26 -0.79 -1.78 8.70
C ILE A 26 -1.30 -2.93 7.82
N ILE A 27 -0.81 -4.14 8.09
CA ILE A 27 -1.13 -5.35 7.32
C ILE A 27 -1.61 -6.43 8.28
N SER A 28 -2.85 -6.88 8.10
CA SER A 28 -3.42 -8.04 8.78
C SER A 28 -3.90 -9.07 7.76
N VAL A 29 -3.92 -10.33 8.16
CA VAL A 29 -4.31 -11.45 7.29
C VAL A 29 -5.41 -12.22 7.99
N SER A 30 -6.45 -12.63 7.25
CA SER A 30 -7.60 -13.34 7.80
C SER A 30 -7.26 -14.73 8.32
N ASP A 31 -6.37 -15.45 7.64
CA ASP A 31 -5.91 -16.79 8.00
C ASP A 31 -4.39 -16.79 8.25
N SER A 32 -3.99 -16.94 9.51
CA SER A 32 -2.57 -17.01 9.89
C SER A 32 -1.88 -18.28 9.40
N SER A 33 -2.64 -19.34 9.09
CA SER A 33 -2.10 -20.57 8.53
C SER A 33 -1.80 -20.46 7.03
N LEU A 34 -2.32 -19.44 6.35
CA LEU A 34 -2.14 -19.17 4.92
C LEU A 34 -2.44 -20.41 4.06
N SER A 35 -3.43 -21.21 4.46
CA SER A 35 -3.70 -22.52 3.85
C SER A 35 -5.08 -22.57 3.17
N ASN A 36 -6.01 -21.69 3.56
CA ASN A 36 -7.36 -21.66 3.01
C ASN A 36 -7.52 -20.52 2.01
N PHE A 37 -7.63 -20.85 0.73
CA PHE A 37 -7.79 -19.86 -0.34
C PHE A 37 -9.27 -19.56 -0.62
N PRO A 38 -9.62 -18.29 -0.93
CA PRO A 38 -8.72 -17.16 -1.08
C PRO A 38 -8.23 -16.59 0.26
N ILE A 39 -6.96 -16.18 0.32
CA ILE A 39 -6.40 -15.49 1.47
C ILE A 39 -6.73 -14.00 1.34
N GLU A 40 -7.33 -13.44 2.37
CA GLU A 40 -7.63 -12.02 2.45
C GLU A 40 -6.58 -11.29 3.30
N ILE A 41 -6.01 -10.24 2.72
CA ILE A 41 -5.06 -9.35 3.37
C ILE A 41 -5.75 -7.99 3.49
N ASP A 42 -6.01 -7.58 4.72
CA ASP A 42 -6.48 -6.24 5.02
C ASP A 42 -5.27 -5.31 5.15
N LEU A 43 -5.20 -4.35 4.22
CA LEU A 43 -4.17 -3.33 4.15
C LEU A 43 -4.77 -1.97 4.53
N THR A 44 -4.14 -1.29 5.48
CA THR A 44 -4.41 0.13 5.73
C THR A 44 -3.19 0.94 5.32
N PHE A 45 -3.31 1.64 4.19
CA PHE A 45 -2.38 2.71 3.83
C PHE A 45 -2.43 3.78 4.92
N VAL A 46 -1.28 4.17 5.42
CA VAL A 46 -1.12 5.25 6.41
C VAL A 46 -0.14 6.27 5.87
N LYS A 47 -0.36 7.54 6.18
CA LYS A 47 0.45 8.66 5.67
C LYS A 47 0.67 8.49 4.15
N THR A 48 -0.41 8.27 3.40
CA THR A 48 -0.36 8.07 1.95
C THR A 48 -1.41 8.96 1.31
N PRO A 49 -1.00 10.06 0.66
CA PRO A 49 -1.93 11.06 0.16
C PRO A 49 -2.73 10.48 -1.01
N GLY A 50 -4.03 10.67 -0.97
CA GLY A 50 -4.93 10.32 -2.06
C GLY A 50 -6.07 11.31 -2.17
N PRO A 51 -6.57 11.58 -3.39
CA PRO A 51 -7.64 12.53 -3.61
C PRO A 51 -8.96 12.03 -3.03
N PHE A 52 -9.67 12.95 -2.38
CA PHE A 52 -10.94 12.68 -1.74
C PHE A 52 -11.87 13.88 -1.93
N LEU A 53 -13.15 13.62 -2.20
CA LEU A 53 -14.16 14.66 -2.32
C LEU A 53 -14.88 14.82 -0.98
N TRP A 54 -14.75 16.00 -0.38
CA TRP A 54 -15.42 16.37 0.86
C TRP A 54 -16.21 17.66 0.64
N GLU A 55 -17.52 17.61 0.85
CA GLU A 55 -18.42 18.78 0.72
C GLU A 55 -18.24 19.55 -0.60
N GLY A 56 -18.12 18.81 -1.71
CA GLY A 56 -17.93 19.38 -3.05
C GLY A 56 -16.51 19.89 -3.35
N LYS A 57 -15.58 19.85 -2.38
CA LYS A 57 -14.19 20.25 -2.56
C LYS A 57 -13.27 19.03 -2.60
N VAL A 58 -12.40 18.98 -3.60
CA VAL A 58 -11.33 17.98 -3.64
C VAL A 58 -10.27 18.35 -2.62
N THR A 59 -10.00 17.41 -1.71
CA THR A 59 -9.00 17.48 -0.66
C THR A 59 -8.12 16.22 -0.70
N THR A 60 -7.21 16.10 0.26
CA THR A 60 -6.34 14.94 0.41
C THR A 60 -6.67 14.17 1.68
N ARG A 61 -6.79 12.85 1.54
CA ARG A 61 -6.89 11.89 2.63
C ARG A 61 -5.60 11.09 2.74
N TYR A 62 -5.16 10.79 3.96
CA TYR A 62 -3.87 10.13 4.22
C TYR A 62 -3.96 8.66 4.66
N THR A 63 -5.18 8.18 4.93
CA THR A 63 -5.41 6.82 5.43
C THR A 63 -6.48 6.13 4.60
N HIS A 64 -6.16 4.98 4.01
CA HIS A 64 -7.06 4.26 3.09
C HIS A 64 -7.06 2.77 3.41
N LYS A 65 -8.27 2.20 3.56
CA LYS A 65 -8.47 0.76 3.75
C LYS A 65 -8.67 0.07 2.41
N VAL A 66 -7.96 -1.04 2.24
CA VAL A 66 -7.92 -1.84 1.02
C VAL A 66 -7.93 -3.31 1.40
N LYS A 67 -8.68 -4.11 0.67
CA LYS A 67 -8.64 -5.58 0.77
C LYS A 67 -7.92 -6.13 -0.44
N ILE A 68 -6.89 -6.94 -0.20
CA ILE A 68 -6.17 -7.70 -1.21
C ILE A 68 -6.56 -9.16 -1.07
N ILE A 69 -6.88 -9.80 -2.19
CA ILE A 69 -7.36 -11.18 -2.25
C ILE A 69 -6.36 -11.97 -3.08
N ILE A 70 -5.76 -12.98 -2.45
CA ILE A 70 -4.81 -13.89 -3.07
C ILE A 70 -5.52 -15.22 -3.35
N THR A 71 -5.47 -15.67 -4.61
CA THR A 71 -6.03 -16.96 -5.03
C THR A 71 -4.95 -18.05 -5.03
N ALA A 72 -5.37 -19.31 -5.15
CA ALA A 72 -4.45 -20.46 -5.26
C ALA A 72 -3.59 -20.42 -6.55
N GLN A 73 -3.87 -19.50 -7.48
CA GLN A 73 -3.14 -19.31 -8.72
C GLN A 73 -1.97 -18.33 -8.57
N TYR A 74 -1.81 -17.68 -7.42
CA TYR A 74 -0.62 -16.88 -7.13
C TYR A 74 0.64 -17.74 -7.19
N PRO A 75 1.77 -17.25 -7.74
CA PRO A 75 2.01 -15.92 -8.32
C PRO A 75 1.76 -15.85 -9.83
N TYR A 76 1.19 -16.89 -10.46
CA TYR A 76 0.90 -16.88 -11.90
C TYR A 76 -0.25 -15.93 -12.25
N GLN A 77 -1.16 -15.69 -11.30
CA GLN A 77 -2.13 -14.61 -11.34
C GLN A 77 -1.79 -13.54 -10.31
N LYS A 78 -1.96 -12.27 -10.69
CA LYS A 78 -1.80 -11.14 -9.77
C LYS A 78 -2.87 -11.13 -8.69
N PRO A 79 -2.61 -10.51 -7.53
CA PRO A 79 -3.63 -10.29 -6.51
C PRO A 79 -4.84 -9.53 -7.06
N ILE A 80 -6.01 -9.82 -6.53
CA ILE A 80 -7.22 -9.01 -6.72
C ILE A 80 -7.27 -7.96 -5.61
N VAL A 81 -7.76 -6.76 -5.90
CA VAL A 81 -7.79 -5.65 -4.95
C VAL A 81 -9.15 -4.96 -4.93
N ARG A 82 -9.59 -4.56 -3.73
CA ARG A 82 -10.81 -3.79 -3.46
C ARG A 82 -10.52 -2.60 -2.57
N TRP A 83 -10.91 -1.42 -3.02
CA TRP A 83 -10.85 -0.20 -2.24
C TRP A 83 -12.07 -0.11 -1.31
N LEU A 84 -11.84 0.10 -0.01
CA LEU A 84 -12.90 0.08 0.99
C LEU A 84 -13.22 1.48 1.55
N SER A 85 -12.31 2.43 1.37
CA SER A 85 -12.44 3.79 1.89
C SER A 85 -13.03 4.76 0.85
N PRO A 86 -13.79 5.78 1.28
CA PRO A 86 -14.14 6.89 0.40
C PRO A 86 -12.92 7.49 -0.32
N ILE A 87 -13.08 7.70 -1.62
CA ILE A 87 -12.03 8.12 -2.56
C ILE A 87 -12.67 8.89 -3.72
N PHE A 88 -11.92 9.81 -4.33
CA PHE A 88 -12.32 10.48 -5.56
C PHE A 88 -11.20 10.37 -6.58
N HIS A 89 -11.23 9.34 -7.42
CA HIS A 89 -10.09 8.95 -8.26
C HIS A 89 -10.56 8.30 -9.57
N PRO A 90 -9.97 8.64 -10.73
CA PRO A 90 -10.44 8.15 -12.03
C PRO A 90 -10.22 6.64 -12.22
N ASN A 91 -9.23 6.06 -11.54
CA ASN A 91 -8.87 4.64 -11.68
C ASN A 91 -9.18 3.78 -10.43
N ILE A 92 -9.88 4.35 -9.44
CA ILE A 92 -10.29 3.65 -8.21
C ILE A 92 -11.75 4.00 -7.97
N MET A 93 -12.61 3.01 -8.13
CA MET A 93 -14.04 3.15 -7.94
C MET A 93 -14.36 3.33 -6.45
N PRO A 94 -15.32 4.20 -6.08
CA PRO A 94 -15.77 4.33 -4.70
C PRO A 94 -16.25 3.00 -4.12
N SER A 95 -16.10 2.84 -2.81
CA SER A 95 -16.48 1.58 -2.14
C SER A 95 -17.98 1.27 -2.24
N HIS A 96 -18.85 2.28 -2.26
CA HIS A 96 -20.31 2.10 -2.45
C HIS A 96 -20.69 1.65 -3.87
N GLU A 97 -19.79 1.82 -4.85
CA GLU A 97 -19.95 1.30 -6.21
C GLU A 97 -19.17 -0.04 -6.41
N GLY A 98 -18.59 -0.59 -5.34
CA GLY A 98 -17.92 -1.90 -5.35
C GLY A 98 -16.39 -1.84 -5.27
N GLY A 99 -15.77 -0.66 -5.23
CA GLY A 99 -14.36 -0.54 -4.86
C GLY A 99 -13.36 -1.14 -5.86
N TYR A 100 -13.74 -1.31 -7.12
CA TYR A 100 -12.83 -1.82 -8.16
C TYR A 100 -11.63 -0.90 -8.35
N VAL A 101 -10.45 -1.49 -8.58
CA VAL A 101 -9.21 -0.75 -8.85
C VAL A 101 -8.66 -1.15 -10.22
N CYS A 102 -8.26 -0.16 -11.02
CA CYS A 102 -7.57 -0.43 -12.27
C CYS A 102 -6.20 -1.05 -12.00
N THR A 103 -5.93 -2.23 -12.57
CA THR A 103 -4.67 -2.96 -12.36
C THR A 103 -3.78 -2.97 -13.61
N LYS A 104 -3.96 -2.02 -14.54
CA LYS A 104 -3.16 -1.89 -15.77
C LYS A 104 -1.65 -1.73 -15.51
N LEU A 105 -1.29 -1.12 -14.38
CA LEU A 105 0.09 -1.02 -13.88
C LEU A 105 0.77 -2.40 -13.72
N PHE A 106 -0.03 -3.47 -13.66
CA PHE A 106 0.39 -4.84 -13.46
C PHE A 106 0.03 -5.72 -14.65
N ASP A 107 -0.09 -5.17 -15.86
CA ASP A 107 -0.34 -5.98 -17.07
C ASP A 107 0.88 -6.80 -17.48
N THR A 108 2.09 -6.34 -17.12
CA THR A 108 3.34 -7.09 -17.23
C THR A 108 3.61 -7.95 -15.99
N TRP A 109 2.55 -8.38 -15.28
CA TRP A 109 2.71 -9.23 -14.10
C TRP A 109 3.35 -10.57 -14.48
N THR A 110 4.40 -10.94 -13.75
CA THR A 110 5.08 -12.22 -13.90
C THR A 110 5.20 -12.93 -12.56
N PRO A 111 5.43 -14.26 -12.53
CA PRO A 111 5.67 -15.00 -11.30
C PRO A 111 6.84 -14.49 -10.43
N GLN A 112 7.71 -13.64 -10.97
CA GLN A 112 8.81 -12.99 -10.25
C GLN A 112 8.34 -11.75 -9.46
N ALA A 113 7.19 -11.17 -9.81
CA ALA A 113 6.62 -10.05 -9.08
C ALA A 113 6.16 -10.48 -7.67
N THR A 114 6.16 -9.52 -6.74
CA THR A 114 5.88 -9.76 -5.31
C THR A 114 4.73 -8.91 -4.81
N LEU A 115 4.16 -9.29 -3.66
CA LEU A 115 3.16 -8.51 -2.95
C LEU A 115 3.68 -7.09 -2.59
N LEU A 116 4.97 -6.95 -2.28
CA LEU A 116 5.58 -5.65 -2.02
C LEU A 116 5.51 -4.74 -3.26
N MET A 117 5.89 -5.27 -4.43
CA MET A 117 5.79 -4.53 -5.70
C MET A 117 4.34 -4.16 -6.02
N PHE A 118 3.40 -5.09 -5.76
CA PHE A 118 1.98 -4.84 -5.93
C PHE A 118 1.49 -3.68 -5.06
N ILE A 119 1.80 -3.70 -3.76
CA ILE A 119 1.38 -2.63 -2.83
C ILE A 119 2.01 -1.27 -3.20
N LYS A 120 3.30 -1.23 -3.57
CA LYS A 120 3.95 0.00 -4.05
C LYS A 120 3.33 0.52 -5.35
N GLY A 121 2.89 -0.37 -6.25
CA GLY A 121 2.15 0.01 -7.45
C GLY A 121 0.80 0.65 -7.10
N LEU A 122 0.10 0.16 -6.07
CA LEU A 122 -1.13 0.80 -5.57
C LEU A 122 -0.87 2.18 -4.95
N GLU A 123 0.23 2.38 -4.21
CA GLU A 123 0.63 3.73 -3.73
C GLU A 123 0.87 4.69 -4.90
N THR A 124 1.53 4.17 -5.95
CA THR A 124 1.81 4.93 -7.18
C THR A 124 0.52 5.30 -7.88
N LEU A 125 -0.44 4.38 -8.00
CA LEU A 125 -1.75 4.65 -8.60
C LEU A 125 -2.47 5.77 -7.82
N LEU A 126 -2.55 5.63 -6.50
CA LEU A 126 -3.26 6.57 -5.63
C LEU A 126 -2.70 8.00 -5.74
N SER A 127 -1.38 8.12 -5.91
CA SER A 127 -0.68 9.41 -6.01
C SER A 127 -0.69 9.99 -7.42
N ASN A 128 -1.00 9.18 -8.44
CA ASN A 128 -0.97 9.58 -9.85
C ASN A 128 -2.29 9.23 -10.56
N PRO A 129 -3.38 9.98 -10.27
CA PRO A 129 -4.64 9.88 -11.01
C PRO A 129 -4.40 9.98 -12.53
N ASN A 130 -4.89 9.00 -13.29
CA ASN A 130 -4.83 9.03 -14.74
C ASN A 130 -6.23 9.28 -15.34
N PRO A 131 -6.55 10.53 -15.73
CA PRO A 131 -7.85 10.86 -16.31
C PRO A 131 -8.04 10.32 -17.74
N GLY A 132 -6.97 10.00 -18.48
CA GLY A 132 -7.08 9.54 -19.87
C GLY A 132 -7.62 8.11 -20.03
N ASN A 133 -7.75 7.36 -18.93
CA ASN A 133 -8.33 6.02 -18.95
C ASN A 133 -9.05 5.72 -17.62
N PRO A 134 -10.22 6.36 -17.38
CA PRO A 134 -10.97 6.13 -16.16
C PRO A 134 -11.60 4.73 -16.14
N LEU A 135 -11.92 4.26 -14.94
CA LEU A 135 -12.87 3.15 -14.79
C LEU A 135 -14.27 3.60 -15.22
N GLY A 136 -15.08 2.66 -15.69
CA GLY A 136 -16.36 2.95 -16.34
C GLY A 136 -17.51 3.45 -15.46
N SER A 137 -17.29 3.78 -14.17
CA SER A 137 -18.36 4.31 -13.33
C SER A 137 -18.48 5.83 -13.41
N GLU A 138 -19.68 6.34 -13.11
CA GLU A 138 -19.97 7.77 -13.12
C GLU A 138 -19.03 8.56 -12.20
N ALA A 139 -18.75 8.06 -10.99
CA ALA A 139 -17.82 8.70 -10.07
C ALA A 139 -16.39 8.77 -10.62
N CYS A 140 -15.94 7.74 -11.35
CA CYS A 140 -14.62 7.72 -11.96
C CYS A 140 -14.51 8.67 -13.15
N GLN A 141 -15.57 8.80 -13.95
CA GLN A 141 -15.66 9.76 -15.05
C GLN A 141 -15.63 11.21 -14.53
N LYS A 142 -16.42 11.52 -13.49
CA LYS A 142 -16.38 12.83 -12.82
C LYS A 142 -15.00 13.16 -12.26
N ALA A 143 -14.32 12.17 -11.69
CA ALA A 143 -12.94 12.34 -11.23
C ALA A 143 -11.98 12.61 -12.39
N ALA A 144 -12.12 11.93 -13.53
CA ALA A 144 -11.32 12.19 -14.72
C ALA A 144 -11.49 13.62 -15.22
N GLU A 145 -12.73 14.06 -15.45
CA GLU A 145 -13.04 15.43 -15.89
C GLU A 145 -12.46 16.51 -14.96
N TYR A 146 -12.48 16.25 -13.65
CA TYR A 146 -11.88 17.14 -12.67
C TYR A 146 -10.35 17.20 -12.82
N PHE A 147 -9.68 16.03 -12.87
CA PHE A 147 -8.21 15.94 -12.89
C PHE A 147 -7.58 16.31 -14.24
N GLU A 148 -8.33 16.29 -15.35
CA GLU A 148 -7.87 16.88 -16.62
C GLU A 148 -7.62 18.39 -16.47
N LYS A 149 -8.49 19.08 -15.73
CA LYS A 149 -8.42 20.54 -15.51
C LYS A 149 -7.55 20.90 -14.29
N HIS A 150 -7.48 20.00 -13.31
CA HIS A 150 -6.80 20.23 -12.04
C HIS A 150 -5.86 19.06 -11.72
N PRO A 151 -4.66 19.01 -12.32
CA PRO A 151 -3.71 17.93 -12.08
C PRO A 151 -3.44 17.75 -10.59
N TYR A 152 -3.59 16.52 -10.10
CA TYR A 152 -3.37 16.21 -8.70
C TYR A 152 -1.88 16.37 -8.34
N LYS A 153 -1.60 17.14 -7.29
CA LYS A 153 -0.26 17.30 -6.72
C LYS A 153 -0.27 16.77 -5.29
N PRO A 154 0.14 15.50 -5.06
CA PRO A 154 0.16 14.94 -3.72
C PRO A 154 1.07 15.77 -2.80
N PRO A 155 0.62 16.11 -1.56
CA PRO A 155 1.47 16.79 -0.60
C PRO A 155 2.74 16.00 -0.28
N VAL A 156 3.88 16.70 -0.20
CA VAL A 156 5.16 16.09 0.20
C VAL A 156 5.08 15.71 1.68
N ILE A 157 5.31 14.44 1.98
CA ILE A 157 5.39 13.97 3.36
C ILE A 157 6.83 14.15 3.83
N VAL A 158 7.06 15.15 4.68
CA VAL A 158 8.35 15.33 5.34
C VAL A 158 8.42 14.41 6.55
N GLU A 159 9.18 13.33 6.46
CA GLU A 159 9.54 12.54 7.63
C GLU A 159 10.55 13.35 8.45
N LYS A 160 10.16 13.79 9.65
CA LYS A 160 11.12 14.34 10.61
C LYS A 160 12.06 13.19 11.00
N THR A 161 13.25 13.15 10.42
CA THR A 161 14.32 12.26 10.85
C THR A 161 14.54 12.49 12.34
N LYS A 162 14.38 11.43 13.15
CA LYS A 162 14.80 11.46 14.55
C LYS A 162 16.27 11.82 14.55
N THR A 163 16.63 12.98 15.11
CA THR A 163 18.02 13.33 15.41
C THR A 163 18.65 12.18 16.18
N GLU A 164 19.71 11.63 15.61
CA GLU A 164 20.53 10.57 16.18
C GLU A 164 20.90 10.96 17.61
N HIS A 165 20.46 10.16 18.59
CA HIS A 165 21.07 10.21 19.91
C HIS A 165 22.47 9.60 19.74
N ALA A 166 23.47 10.44 19.51
CA ALA A 166 24.87 10.03 19.58
C ALA A 166 25.09 9.29 20.91
N PRO A 167 25.71 8.10 20.90
CA PRO A 167 25.97 7.37 22.13
C PRO A 167 26.91 8.20 23.00
N LYS A 168 26.47 8.53 24.22
CA LYS A 168 27.35 9.08 25.24
C LYS A 168 28.32 7.98 25.67
N ILE A 169 29.58 8.11 25.30
CA ILE A 169 30.67 7.33 25.87
C ILE A 169 30.78 7.76 27.34
N VAL A 170 30.32 6.92 28.26
CA VAL A 170 30.61 7.09 29.70
C VAL A 170 32.00 6.53 29.90
N GLY A 171 33.00 7.41 29.93
CA GLY A 171 34.35 7.07 30.35
C GLY A 171 34.31 6.61 31.81
N GLY A 172 34.71 5.35 32.04
CA GLY A 172 34.89 4.77 33.36
C GLY A 172 36.07 5.39 34.10
N ALA A 173 35.98 5.35 35.43
CA ALA A 173 36.98 5.80 36.38
C ALA A 173 38.30 5.03 36.24
N GLU A 174 39.41 5.73 36.50
CA GLU A 174 40.61 5.13 37.08
C GLU A 174 41.01 5.95 38.31
N ASP A 175 41.17 5.22 39.41
CA ASP A 175 41.54 5.68 40.74
C ASP A 175 43.06 5.88 40.85
N GLY A 176 43.45 6.92 41.61
CA GLY A 176 44.58 6.88 42.54
C GLY A 176 45.98 7.21 42.03
N GLU A 177 46.56 8.30 42.56
CA GLU A 177 47.87 8.25 43.23
C GLU A 177 48.13 9.54 44.04
N GLY A 178 48.88 9.39 45.13
CA GLY A 178 48.91 10.29 46.28
C GLY A 178 49.84 11.50 46.21
N LYS A 179 49.74 12.31 47.28
CA LYS A 179 50.71 13.26 47.90
C LYS A 179 49.88 14.13 48.86
N ALA A 180 50.27 14.42 50.10
CA ALA A 180 51.52 14.29 50.83
C ALA A 180 51.22 14.12 52.33
#